data_AF-A0A2N2R5H7-F1
#
_entry.id   AF-A0A2N2R5H7-F1
#
_cell.length_a   1.000
_cell.length_b   1.000
_cell.length_c   1.000
_cell.angle_alpha   90.00
_cell.angle_beta   90.00
_cell.angle_gamma   90.00
#
_symmetry.space_group_name_H-M   'P 1'
#
loop_
_entity.id
_entity.type
_entity.pdbx_description
1 polymer ?
#
loop_
_entity_poly.entity_id
_entity_poly.type
_entity_poly.pdbx_seq_one_letter_code
_entity_poly.pdbx_strand_id
1 'polypeptide(L)'
;AEAMKHILPFKQKQIEQRGLEAEADKITRIKMAEANAQARQIEAQGEAESRRKLADAEAYRQERLGQIASAQLERDGALIQKNPLLIQKTMADKLSDKISVIIAPTPTSGGFIGNALLGRTQGE
;
A
#
# COMPACT_ATOMS: atom_id res chain seq x y z
N ALA A 1 11.43 -32.71 -69.64
CA ALA A 1 11.61 -31.32 -69.18
C ALA A 1 10.28 -30.59 -68.87
N GLU A 2 9.14 -31.06 -69.38
CA GLU A 2 7.84 -30.38 -69.29
C GLU A 2 7.26 -30.27 -67.87
N ALA A 3 7.49 -31.27 -67.01
CA ALA A 3 7.03 -31.27 -65.61
C ALA A 3 7.63 -30.12 -64.76
N MET A 4 8.90 -29.75 -64.99
CA MET A 4 9.53 -28.63 -64.26
C MET A 4 8.88 -27.29 -64.57
N LYS A 5 8.29 -27.13 -65.77
CA LYS A 5 7.63 -25.90 -66.20
C LYS A 5 6.36 -25.60 -65.38
N HIS A 6 5.72 -26.62 -64.79
CA HIS A 6 4.54 -26.47 -63.94
C HIS A 6 4.87 -26.49 -62.44
N ILE A 7 5.92 -27.21 -62.03
CA ILE A 7 6.33 -27.32 -60.62
C ILE A 7 6.92 -26.01 -60.11
N LEU A 8 7.76 -25.32 -60.89
CA LEU A 8 8.36 -24.06 -60.47
C LEU A 8 7.31 -22.98 -60.13
N PRO A 9 6.34 -22.67 -61.02
CA PRO A 9 5.28 -21.69 -60.71
C PRO A 9 4.47 -22.06 -59.48
N PHE A 10 4.18 -23.35 -59.27
CA PHE A 10 3.46 -23.82 -58.08
C PHE A 10 4.25 -23.56 -56.79
N LYS A 11 5.55 -23.91 -56.76
CA LYS A 11 6.42 -23.62 -55.62
C LYS A 11 6.57 -22.12 -55.38
N GLN A 12 6.64 -21.30 -56.43
CA GLN A 12 6.70 -19.85 -56.31
C GLN A 12 5.46 -19.30 -55.57
N LYS A 13 4.26 -19.72 -55.98
CA LYS A 13 2.99 -19.35 -55.31
C LYS A 13 2.93 -19.85 -53.87
N GLN A 14 3.45 -21.05 -53.59
CA GLN A 14 3.50 -21.59 -52.23
C GLN A 14 4.44 -20.78 -51.32
N ILE A 15 5.57 -20.28 -51.85
CA ILE A 15 6.48 -19.39 -51.11
C ILE A 15 5.80 -18.05 -50.84
N GLU A 16 5.11 -17.49 -51.84
CA GLU A 16 4.36 -16.23 -51.70
C GLU A 16 3.25 -16.37 -50.65
N GLN A 17 2.48 -17.45 -50.68
CA GLN A 17 1.46 -17.73 -49.67
C GLN A 17 2.07 -17.82 -48.27
N ARG A 18 3.15 -18.59 -48.10
CA ARG A 18 3.85 -18.67 -46.80
C ARG A 18 4.41 -17.33 -46.34
N GLY A 19 4.87 -16.50 -47.26
CA GLY A 19 5.34 -15.13 -46.97
C GLY A 19 4.20 -14.25 -46.45
N LEU A 20 3.03 -14.30 -47.10
CA LEU A 20 1.84 -13.56 -46.68
C LEU A 20 1.31 -14.04 -45.33
N GLU A 21 1.27 -15.36 -45.10
CA GLU A 21 0.89 -15.95 -43.80
C GLU A 21 1.86 -15.52 -42.69
N ALA A 22 3.16 -15.58 -42.94
CA ALA A 22 4.17 -15.16 -41.97
C ALA A 22 4.07 -13.66 -41.62
N GLU A 23 3.80 -12.79 -42.60
CA GLU A 23 3.61 -11.36 -42.35
C GLU A 23 2.31 -11.11 -41.56
N ALA A 24 1.22 -11.82 -41.86
CA ALA A 24 -0.02 -11.75 -41.09
C ALA A 24 0.19 -12.18 -39.62
N ASP A 25 0.92 -13.26 -39.39
CA ASP A 25 1.26 -13.74 -38.04
C ASP A 25 2.14 -12.74 -37.27
N LYS A 26 3.09 -12.10 -37.97
CA LYS A 26 3.94 -11.06 -37.40
C LYS A 26 3.12 -9.85 -36.99
N ILE A 27 2.26 -9.34 -37.87
CA ILE A 27 1.37 -8.20 -37.56
C ILE A 27 0.47 -8.54 -36.38
N THR A 28 -0.09 -9.75 -36.34
CA THR A 28 -0.94 -10.20 -35.24
C THR A 28 -0.18 -10.22 -33.92
N ARG A 29 1.05 -10.76 -33.91
CA ARG A 29 1.90 -10.77 -32.71
C ARG A 29 2.27 -9.38 -32.23
N ILE A 30 2.60 -8.45 -33.14
CA ILE A 30 2.90 -7.06 -32.80
C ILE A 30 1.66 -6.40 -32.17
N LYS A 31 0.50 -6.50 -32.81
CA LYS A 31 -0.75 -5.93 -32.28
C LYS A 31 -1.12 -6.50 -30.91
N MET A 32 -0.95 -7.80 -30.70
CA MET A 32 -1.18 -8.41 -29.39
C MET A 32 -0.20 -7.89 -28.34
N ALA A 33 1.08 -7.75 -28.68
CA ALA A 33 2.08 -7.21 -27.77
C ALA A 33 1.79 -5.74 -27.41
N GLU A 34 1.41 -4.92 -28.39
CA GLU A 34 0.99 -3.54 -28.20
C GLU A 34 -0.26 -3.43 -27.32
N ALA A 35 -1.29 -4.25 -27.60
CA ALA A 35 -2.51 -4.28 -26.79
C ALA A 35 -2.22 -4.68 -25.34
N ASN A 36 -1.37 -5.69 -25.13
CA ASN A 36 -0.97 -6.12 -23.79
C ASN A 36 -0.16 -5.03 -23.05
N ALA A 37 0.72 -4.33 -23.76
CA ALA A 37 1.47 -3.23 -23.18
C ALA A 37 0.56 -2.07 -22.78
N GLN A 38 -0.40 -1.70 -23.64
CA GLN A 38 -1.41 -0.68 -23.35
C GLN A 38 -2.30 -1.06 -22.17
N ALA A 39 -2.77 -2.31 -22.11
CA ALA A 39 -3.55 -2.81 -20.99
C ALA A 39 -2.79 -2.67 -19.66
N ARG A 40 -1.52 -3.10 -19.63
CA ARG A 40 -0.66 -2.95 -18.43
C ARG A 40 -0.42 -1.49 -18.06
N GLN A 41 -0.28 -0.61 -19.04
CA GLN A 41 -0.11 0.82 -18.78
C GLN A 41 -1.36 1.42 -18.15
N ILE A 42 -2.55 1.07 -18.65
CA ILE A 42 -3.84 1.53 -18.09
C ILE A 42 -4.02 1.01 -16.66
N GLU A 43 -3.74 -0.27 -16.43
CA GLU A 43 -3.80 -0.87 -15.08
C GLU A 43 -2.85 -0.16 -14.12
N ALA A 44 -1.58 0.02 -14.51
CA ALA A 44 -0.58 0.69 -13.67
C ALA A 44 -0.97 2.16 -13.38
N GLN A 45 -1.51 2.87 -14.37
CA GLN A 45 -2.02 4.23 -14.18
C GLN A 45 -3.21 4.26 -13.23
N GLY A 46 -4.19 3.35 -13.40
CA GLY A 46 -5.34 3.25 -12.52
C GLY A 46 -4.96 2.92 -11.07
N GLU A 47 -4.00 2.02 -10.87
CA GLU A 47 -3.45 1.72 -9.55
C GLU A 47 -2.73 2.92 -8.93
N ALA A 48 -1.91 3.64 -9.71
CA ALA A 48 -1.21 4.83 -9.24
C ALA A 48 -2.20 5.93 -8.84
N GLU A 49 -3.24 6.18 -9.64
CA GLU A 49 -4.30 7.13 -9.32
C GLU A 49 -5.08 6.73 -8.06
N SER A 50 -5.40 5.44 -7.91
CA SER A 50 -6.06 4.92 -6.72
C SER A 50 -5.20 5.14 -5.47
N ARG A 51 -3.91 4.79 -5.53
CA ARG A 51 -2.95 5.02 -4.43
C ARG A 51 -2.84 6.50 -4.10
N ARG A 52 -2.80 7.37 -5.12
CA ARG A 52 -2.75 8.82 -4.92
C ARG A 52 -4.01 9.33 -4.21
N LYS A 53 -5.20 8.93 -4.64
CA LYS A 53 -6.46 9.30 -3.99
C LYS A 53 -6.51 8.87 -2.52
N LEU A 54 -6.03 7.66 -2.22
CA LEU A 54 -5.94 7.18 -0.83
C LEU A 54 -4.96 8.02 0.00
N ALA A 55 -3.79 8.35 -0.56
CA ALA A 55 -2.81 9.21 0.10
C ALA A 55 -3.36 10.62 0.35
N ASP A 56 -4.04 11.21 -0.63
CA ASP A 56 -4.67 12.53 -0.51
C ASP A 56 -5.77 12.52 0.57
N ALA A 57 -6.58 11.44 0.63
CA ALA A 57 -7.60 11.26 1.66
C ALA A 57 -7.00 11.08 3.07
N GLU A 58 -5.86 10.38 3.18
CA GLU A 58 -5.14 10.24 4.45
C GLU A 58 -4.57 11.57 4.92
N ALA A 59 -3.95 12.33 4.00
CA ALA A 59 -3.40 13.66 4.29
C ALA A 59 -4.50 14.60 4.78
N TYR A 60 -5.66 14.63 4.10
CA TYR A 60 -6.82 15.41 4.53
C TYR A 60 -7.31 14.99 5.92
N ARG A 61 -7.40 13.69 6.19
CA ARG A 61 -7.81 13.18 7.50
C ARG A 61 -6.82 13.60 8.59
N GLN A 62 -5.52 13.44 8.34
CA GLN A 62 -4.46 13.81 9.28
C GLN A 62 -4.47 15.31 9.57
N GLU A 63 -4.64 16.15 8.55
CA GLU A 63 -4.79 17.59 8.72
C GLU A 63 -6.00 17.92 9.59
N ARG A 64 -7.16 17.29 9.32
CA ARG A 64 -8.38 17.53 10.08
C ARG A 64 -8.24 17.11 11.54
N LEU A 65 -7.63 15.95 11.80
CA LEU A 65 -7.32 15.49 13.15
C LEU A 65 -6.34 16.42 13.86
N GLY A 66 -5.33 16.93 13.15
CA GLY A 66 -4.38 17.92 13.65
C GLY A 66 -5.08 19.22 14.06
N GLN A 67 -5.99 19.73 13.23
CA GLN A 67 -6.78 20.93 13.55
C GLN A 67 -7.64 20.71 14.80
N ILE A 68 -8.32 19.56 14.91
CA ILE A 68 -9.13 19.22 16.09
C ILE A 68 -8.25 19.14 17.34
N ALA A 69 -7.09 18.49 17.25
CA ALA A 69 -6.15 18.36 18.36
C ALA A 69 -5.60 19.71 18.82
N SER A 70 -5.20 20.58 17.89
CA SER A 70 -4.74 21.95 18.19
C SER A 70 -5.83 22.78 18.85
N ALA A 71 -7.06 22.75 18.32
CA ALA A 71 -8.19 23.44 18.92
C ALA A 71 -8.52 22.91 20.32
N GLN A 72 -8.38 21.61 20.56
CA GLN A 72 -8.57 21.03 21.89
C GLN A 72 -7.49 21.49 22.86
N LEU A 73 -6.22 21.52 22.44
CA LEU A 73 -5.11 22.01 23.26
C LEU A 73 -5.28 23.49 23.62
N GLU A 74 -5.77 24.31 22.69
CA GLU A 74 -6.07 25.72 22.96
C GLU A 74 -7.16 25.89 24.02
N ARG A 75 -8.24 25.10 23.94
CA ARG A 75 -9.31 25.10 24.96
C ARG A 75 -8.79 24.65 26.32
N ASP A 76 -8.02 23.56 26.36
CA ASP A 76 -7.42 23.05 27.59
C ASP A 76 -6.48 24.11 28.20
N GLY A 77 -5.66 24.76 27.37
CA GLY A 77 -4.77 25.84 27.76
C GLY A 77 -5.50 27.05 28.34
N ALA A 78 -6.59 27.49 27.71
CA ALA A 78 -7.42 28.58 28.21
C ALA A 78 -8.08 28.25 29.56
N LEU A 79 -8.50 27.00 29.77
CA LEU A 79 -9.05 26.53 31.05
C LEU A 79 -7.99 26.47 32.15
N ILE A 80 -6.78 26.02 31.83
CA ILE A 80 -5.63 25.98 32.73
C ILE A 80 -5.21 27.40 33.14
N GLN A 81 -5.13 28.34 32.19
CA GLN A 81 -4.80 29.74 32.48
C GLN A 81 -5.81 30.38 33.43
N LYS A 82 -7.11 30.11 33.24
CA LYS A 82 -8.17 30.60 34.13
C LYS A 82 -8.20 29.88 35.48
N ASN A 83 -7.79 28.61 35.54
CA ASN A 83 -7.89 27.77 36.72
C ASN A 83 -6.61 26.91 36.91
N PRO A 84 -5.54 27.46 37.53
CA PRO A 84 -4.25 26.78 37.66
C PRO A 84 -4.31 25.42 38.41
N LEU A 85 -5.30 25.23 39.29
CA LEU A 85 -5.48 23.97 40.02
C LEU A 85 -5.91 22.80 39.13
N LEU A 86 -6.43 23.06 37.93
CA LEU A 86 -6.87 22.02 37.00
C LEU A 86 -5.72 21.32 36.27
N ILE A 87 -4.48 21.83 36.35
CA ILE A 87 -3.32 21.25 35.66
C ILE A 87 -3.17 19.77 35.99
N GLN A 88 -3.26 19.40 37.26
CA GLN A 88 -3.09 18.01 37.71
C GLN A 88 -4.18 17.09 37.14
N LYS A 89 -5.44 17.56 37.14
CA LYS A 89 -6.55 16.82 36.53
C LYS A 89 -6.35 16.67 35.01
N THR A 90 -6.05 17.75 34.30
CA THR A 90 -5.86 17.72 32.84
C THR A 90 -4.68 16.85 32.41
N MET A 91 -3.60 16.83 33.20
CA MET A 91 -2.44 15.97 32.97
C MET A 91 -2.82 14.50 33.21
N ALA A 92 -3.49 14.19 34.31
CA ALA A 92 -3.96 12.84 34.62
C ALA A 92 -4.93 12.32 33.54
N ASP A 93 -5.89 13.13 33.09
CA ASP A 93 -6.87 12.74 32.06
C ASP A 93 -6.16 12.36 30.73
N LYS A 94 -5.13 13.13 30.30
CA LYS A 94 -4.36 12.80 29.07
C LYS A 94 -3.43 11.59 29.20
N LEU A 95 -2.90 11.33 30.40
CA LEU A 95 -2.02 10.19 30.68
C LEU A 95 -2.82 8.90 30.90
N SER A 96 -4.01 8.99 31.49
CA SER A 96 -4.89 7.85 31.78
C SER A 96 -5.19 7.01 30.53
N ASP A 97 -5.46 7.65 29.40
CA ASP A 97 -5.79 6.95 28.15
C ASP A 97 -4.58 6.24 27.50
N LYS A 98 -3.35 6.59 27.90
CA LYS A 98 -2.11 6.09 27.27
C LYS A 98 -1.28 5.18 28.18
N ILE A 99 -1.62 5.07 29.47
CA ILE A 99 -0.92 4.22 30.43
C ILE A 99 -1.70 2.90 30.59
N SER A 100 -1.13 1.80 30.09
CA SER A 100 -1.58 0.46 30.44
C SER A 100 -0.89 -0.02 31.72
N VAL A 101 -1.64 -0.17 32.81
CA VAL A 101 -1.11 -0.73 34.06
C VAL A 101 -1.12 -2.26 33.99
N ILE A 102 0.05 -2.88 33.88
CA ILE A 102 0.20 -4.33 34.01
C ILE A 102 0.48 -4.65 35.48
N ILE A 103 -0.49 -5.27 36.15
CA ILE A 103 -0.32 -5.74 37.53
C ILE A 103 0.31 -7.13 37.47
N ALA A 104 1.60 -7.23 37.76
CA ALA A 104 2.28 -8.51 37.94
C ALA A 104 2.40 -8.87 39.43
N PRO A 105 2.30 -10.17 39.78
CA PRO A 105 2.48 -10.62 41.16
C PRO A 105 3.89 -10.28 41.64
N THR A 106 4.00 -9.79 42.88
CA THR A 106 5.28 -9.43 43.49
C THR A 106 6.16 -10.68 43.60
N PRO A 107 7.39 -10.67 43.06
CA PRO A 107 8.30 -11.81 43.17
C PRO A 107 8.70 -12.00 44.64
N THR A 108 8.71 -13.26 45.10
CA THR A 108 9.10 -13.67 46.45
C THR A 108 10.54 -13.30 46.83
N SER A 109 11.35 -12.88 45.85
CA SER A 109 12.75 -12.45 46.00
C SER A 109 12.95 -10.92 46.10
N GLY A 110 11.88 -10.11 46.07
CA GLY A 110 11.99 -8.64 46.17
C GLY A 110 12.62 -7.94 44.96
N GLY A 111 12.83 -8.64 43.85
CA GLY A 111 13.38 -8.09 42.61
C GLY A 111 12.35 -7.34 41.74
N PHE A 112 12.83 -6.74 40.64
CA PHE A 112 12.00 -5.99 39.68
C PHE A 112 10.82 -6.82 39.16
N ILE A 113 9.60 -6.28 39.30
CA ILE A 113 8.32 -6.95 38.95
C ILE A 113 8.28 -7.35 37.46
N GLY A 114 8.93 -6.57 36.58
CA GLY A 114 8.97 -6.86 35.14
C GLY A 114 9.75 -8.13 34.76
N ASN A 115 10.60 -8.68 35.63
CA ASN A 115 11.31 -9.94 35.33
C ASN A 115 10.35 -11.14 35.16
N ALA A 116 9.23 -11.15 35.89
CA ALA A 116 8.23 -12.22 35.78
C ALA A 116 7.33 -12.10 34.53
N LEU A 117 7.29 -10.92 33.91
CA LEU A 117 6.53 -10.62 32.69
C LEU A 117 7.38 -10.79 31.43
N LEU A 118 8.64 -10.35 31.47
CA LEU A 118 9.60 -10.46 30.36
C LEU A 118 10.11 -11.89 30.16
N GLY A 119 10.05 -12.75 31.19
CA GLY A 119 10.49 -14.15 31.13
C GLY A 119 9.50 -15.13 30.50
N ARG A 120 8.32 -14.68 30.02
CA ARG A 120 7.28 -15.56 29.43
C ARG A 120 7.12 -15.43 27.91
N THR A 121 7.98 -14.68 27.23
CA THR A 121 7.92 -14.48 25.77
C THR A 121 8.89 -15.37 24.99
N GLN A 122 9.14 -16.62 25.43
CA GLN A 122 9.91 -17.58 24.62
C GLN A 122 9.51 -19.04 24.94
N GLY A 123 8.81 -19.70 24.00
CA GLY A 123 8.33 -21.09 24.00
C GLY A 123 7.02 -21.29 24.78
N GLU A 124 5.90 -21.76 24.23
CA GLU A 124 5.62 -22.64 23.08
C GLU A 124 4.54 -22.08 22.15
#